data_AF-A0A965ML57-F1
#
_entry.id   AF-A0A965ML57-F1
#
_cell.length_a   1.000
_cell.length_b   1.000
_cell.length_c   1.000
_cell.angle_alpha   90.00
_cell.angle_beta   90.00
_cell.angle_gamma   90.00
#
_symmetry.space_group_name_H-M   'P 1'
#
loop_
_entity.id
_entity.type
_entity.pdbx_description
1 polymer ?
#
loop_
_entity_poly.entity_id
_entity_poly.type
_entity_poly.pdbx_seq_one_letter_code
_entity_poly.pdbx_strand_id
1 'polypeptide(L)'
;MHTHAQRVLAELADTNPEAVLLDNMDSALIGLGYIADNGPVAVYSRSKIYAKLLADGLSRDDADEYYTGKFVAFRASEMTPVIVDDLQEE
;
A
#
# COMPACT_ATOMS: atom_id res chain seq x y z
N MET A 1 -17.73 0.61 14.75
CA MET A 1 -16.96 1.66 14.05
C MET A 1 -16.10 0.99 13.01
N HIS A 2 -16.25 1.32 11.72
CA HIS A 2 -15.33 0.84 10.69
C HIS A 2 -13.99 1.58 10.82
N THR A 3 -12.89 0.86 10.72
CA THR A 3 -11.54 1.45 10.70
C THR A 3 -11.35 2.27 9.42
N HIS A 4 -10.36 3.18 9.41
CA HIS A 4 -10.04 3.99 8.23
C HIS A 4 -9.80 3.12 7.00
N ALA A 5 -8.99 2.06 7.15
CA ALA A 5 -8.71 1.10 6.08
C ALA A 5 -9.98 0.44 5.53
N GLN A 6 -10.91 0.01 6.40
CA GLN A 6 -12.18 -0.60 5.96
C GLN A 6 -13.04 0.35 5.12
N ARG A 7 -12.99 1.66 5.39
CA ARG A 7 -13.71 2.66 4.58
C ARG A 7 -13.07 2.82 3.20
N VAL A 8 -11.75 2.92 3.17
CA VAL A 8 -10.98 3.04 1.91
C VAL A 8 -11.22 1.82 1.03
N LEU A 9 -11.17 0.61 1.60
CA LEU A 9 -11.43 -0.64 0.87
C LEU A 9 -12.86 -0.73 0.34
N ALA A 10 -13.85 -0.31 1.13
CA ALA A 10 -15.24 -0.30 0.69
C ALA A 10 -15.48 0.68 -0.46
N GLU A 11 -14.88 1.87 -0.39
CA GLU A 11 -14.97 2.87 -1.46
C GLU A 11 -14.24 2.39 -2.72
N LEU A 12 -13.06 1.80 -2.58
CA LEU A 12 -12.29 1.25 -3.69
C LEU A 12 -13.05 0.11 -4.39
N ALA A 13 -13.70 -0.78 -3.63
CA ALA A 13 -14.50 -1.87 -4.19
C ALA A 13 -15.72 -1.38 -4.99
N ASP A 14 -16.28 -0.22 -4.64
CA ASP A 14 -17.42 0.39 -5.35
C ASP A 14 -16.96 1.16 -6.60
N THR A 15 -15.84 1.89 -6.49
CA THR A 15 -15.39 2.84 -7.52
C THR A 15 -14.39 2.25 -8.51
N ASN A 16 -13.58 1.27 -8.09
CA ASN A 16 -12.59 0.58 -8.91
C ASN A 16 -12.32 -0.85 -8.37
N PRO A 17 -13.19 -1.82 -8.67
CA PRO A 17 -13.02 -3.20 -8.20
C PRO A 17 -11.79 -3.90 -8.78
N GLU A 18 -11.17 -3.33 -9.84
CA GLU A 18 -9.93 -3.83 -10.44
C GLU A 18 -8.67 -3.25 -9.77
N ALA A 19 -8.84 -2.41 -8.74
CA ALA A 19 -7.72 -1.85 -8.00
C ALA A 19 -6.91 -2.94 -7.31
N VAL A 20 -5.58 -2.87 -7.48
CA VAL A 20 -4.67 -3.85 -6.89
C VAL A 20 -4.39 -3.45 -5.44
N LEU A 21 -4.60 -4.40 -4.54
CA LEU A 21 -4.32 -4.26 -3.12
C LEU A 21 -3.04 -5.02 -2.76
N LEU A 22 -2.30 -4.50 -1.79
CA LEU A 22 -1.17 -5.20 -1.20
C LEU A 22 -1.67 -6.14 -0.10
N ASP A 23 -1.38 -7.43 -0.25
CA ASP A 23 -1.76 -8.47 0.72
C ASP A 23 -1.19 -8.18 2.12
N ASN A 24 -2.05 -8.29 3.14
CA ASN A 24 -1.70 -8.13 4.56
C ASN A 24 -1.07 -6.76 4.93
N MET A 25 -1.36 -5.72 4.14
CA MET A 25 -0.82 -4.36 4.31
C MET A 25 -1.89 -3.32 4.70
N ASP A 26 -3.02 -3.76 5.26
CA ASP A 26 -4.13 -2.86 5.65
C ASP A 26 -3.70 -1.76 6.64
N SER A 27 -2.73 -2.06 7.51
CA SER A 27 -2.18 -1.09 8.46
C SER A 27 -1.38 0.03 7.80
N ALA A 28 -0.88 -0.22 6.59
CA ALA A 28 -0.14 0.75 5.79
C ALA A 28 -1.02 1.51 4.80
N LEU A 29 -2.29 1.12 4.63
CA LEU A 29 -3.25 1.82 3.79
C LEU A 29 -3.60 3.18 4.41
N ILE A 30 -3.33 4.25 3.66
CA ILE A 30 -3.54 5.63 4.11
C ILE A 30 -4.70 6.32 3.38
N GLY A 31 -5.08 5.84 2.19
CA GLY A 31 -6.19 6.44 1.45
C GLY A 31 -6.30 5.97 0.00
N LEU A 32 -6.93 6.82 -0.81
CA LEU A 32 -7.13 6.64 -2.25
C LEU A 32 -6.30 7.65 -3.03
N GLY A 33 -5.82 7.23 -4.19
CA GLY A 33 -5.05 8.02 -5.13
C GLY A 33 -5.77 8.04 -6.46
N TYR A 34 -5.83 9.21 -7.09
CA TYR A 34 -6.49 9.37 -8.38
C TYR A 34 -5.41 9.60 -9.44
N ILE A 35 -5.24 8.63 -10.34
CA ILE A 35 -4.31 8.71 -11.47
C ILE A 35 -5.14 9.13 -12.69
N ALA A 36 -4.65 10.10 -13.46
CA ALA A 36 -5.34 10.55 -14.68
C ALA A 36 -5.64 9.36 -15.61
N ASP A 37 -6.83 9.36 -16.21
CA ASP A 37 -7.37 8.31 -17.07
C ASP A 37 -7.67 6.95 -16.39
N ASN A 38 -7.41 6.80 -15.08
CA ASN A 38 -7.72 5.58 -14.31
C ASN A 38 -8.67 5.83 -13.15
N GLY A 39 -9.34 4.76 -12.69
CA GLY A 39 -10.12 4.76 -11.44
C GLY A 39 -9.22 4.96 -10.21
N PRO A 40 -9.79 5.26 -9.04
CA PRO A 40 -9.01 5.40 -7.81
C PRO A 40 -8.21 4.13 -7.51
N VAL A 41 -6.99 4.29 -7.01
CA VAL A 41 -6.10 3.20 -6.57
C VAL A 41 -5.82 3.32 -5.09
N ALA A 42 -5.45 2.20 -4.45
CA ALA A 42 -5.05 2.21 -3.05
C ALA A 42 -3.72 2.94 -2.86
N VAL A 43 -3.61 3.72 -1.78
CA VAL A 43 -2.40 4.46 -1.42
C VAL A 43 -1.86 3.95 -0.09
N TYR A 44 -0.59 3.53 -0.10
CA TYR A 44 0.11 3.03 1.07
C TYR A 44 1.24 3.97 1.47
N SER A 45 1.61 3.95 2.75
CA SER A 45 2.77 4.67 3.29
C SER A 45 3.96 3.73 3.41
N ARG A 46 5.13 4.14 2.88
CA ARG A 46 6.37 3.37 3.01
C ARG A 46 6.73 3.19 4.48
N SER A 47 6.63 4.23 5.31
CA SER A 47 6.97 4.13 6.73
C SER A 47 6.11 3.09 7.46
N LYS A 48 4.81 3.03 7.15
CA LYS A 48 3.88 2.05 7.73
C LYS A 48 4.06 0.65 7.18
N ILE A 49 4.44 0.49 5.91
CA ILE A 49 4.82 -0.83 5.36
C ILE A 49 6.01 -1.37 6.15
N TYR A 50 7.05 -0.57 6.34
CA TYR A 50 8.22 -0.98 7.14
C TYR A 50 7.84 -1.30 8.58
N ALA A 51 7.02 -0.46 9.22
CA ALA A 51 6.56 -0.74 10.58
C ALA A 51 5.80 -2.07 10.68
N LYS A 52 4.99 -2.43 9.67
CA LYS A 52 4.28 -3.71 9.61
C LYS A 52 5.25 -4.88 9.42
N LEU A 53 6.20 -4.78 8.49
CA LEU A 53 7.19 -5.83 8.23
C LEU A 53 8.05 -6.11 9.47
N LEU A 54 8.49 -5.06 10.16
CA LEU A 54 9.23 -5.19 11.42
C LEU A 54 8.36 -5.81 12.53
N ALA A 55 7.08 -5.44 12.60
CA ALA A 55 6.14 -6.05 13.54
C ALA A 55 5.84 -7.53 13.24
N ASP A 56 5.93 -7.94 11.97
CA ASP A 56 5.86 -9.35 11.55
C ASP A 56 7.16 -10.12 11.84
N GLY A 57 8.18 -9.46 12.38
CA GLY A 57 9.43 -10.08 12.81
C GLY A 57 10.56 -10.07 11.78
N LEU A 58 10.40 -9.35 10.66
CA LEU A 58 11.50 -9.18 9.71
C LEU A 58 12.56 -8.26 10.31
N SER A 59 13.83 -8.54 9.99
CA SER A 59 14.90 -7.58 10.24
C SER A 59 14.77 -6.37 9.31
N ARG A 60 15.48 -5.29 9.62
CA ARG A 60 15.49 -4.10 8.74
C ARG A 60 16.03 -4.41 7.34
N ASP A 61 16.99 -5.33 7.25
CA ASP A 61 17.60 -5.77 5.99
C ASP A 61 16.61 -6.62 5.18
N ASP A 62 15.98 -7.61 5.83
CA ASP A 62 14.93 -8.42 5.19
C ASP A 62 13.73 -7.57 4.74
N ALA A 63 13.37 -6.55 5.54
CA ALA A 63 12.28 -5.64 5.20
C ALA A 63 12.60 -4.77 3.97
N ASP A 64 13.86 -4.35 3.80
CA ASP A 64 14.29 -3.60 2.62
C ASP A 64 14.30 -4.47 1.36
N GLU A 65 14.84 -5.69 1.47
CA GLU A 65 14.82 -6.65 0.36
C GLU A 65 13.38 -7.02 -0.03
N TYR A 66 12.53 -7.29 0.97
CA TYR A 66 11.12 -7.56 0.75
C TYR A 66 10.43 -6.38 0.10
N TYR A 67 10.66 -5.16 0.60
CA TYR A 67 10.04 -3.96 0.05
C TYR A 67 10.41 -3.74 -1.41
N THR A 68 11.71 -3.83 -1.72
CA THR A 68 12.21 -3.66 -3.08
C THR A 68 11.70 -4.75 -4.00
N GLY A 69 11.72 -6.02 -3.58
CA GLY A 69 11.31 -7.16 -4.40
C GLY A 69 9.80 -7.29 -4.60
N LYS A 70 8.99 -6.94 -3.60
CA LYS A 70 7.54 -7.15 -3.60
C LYS A 70 6.71 -5.92 -3.91
N PHE A 71 7.25 -4.72 -3.67
CA PHE A 71 6.48 -3.48 -3.84
C PHE A 71 7.09 -2.56 -4.91
N VAL A 72 8.41 -2.38 -4.95
CA VAL A 72 9.06 -1.51 -5.94
C VAL A 72 9.19 -2.20 -7.30
N ALA A 73 9.59 -3.47 -7.32
CA ALA A 73 9.67 -4.26 -8.54
C ALA A 73 8.31 -4.75 -9.05
N PHE A 74 7.23 -4.47 -8.31
CA PHE A 74 5.91 -4.96 -8.62
C PHE A 74 5.15 -3.99 -9.50
N ARG A 75 4.85 -4.42 -10.72
CA ARG A 75 3.90 -3.76 -11.62
C ARG A 75 2.87 -4.79 -12.07
N ALA A 76 1.68 -4.71 -11.49
CA ALA A 76 0.58 -5.62 -11.82
C ALA A 76 -0.22 -5.13 -13.03
N SER A 77 -0.58 -3.84 -13.05
CA SER A 77 -1.40 -3.22 -14.09
C SER A 77 -1.37 -1.70 -14.00
N GLU A 78 -2.20 -1.01 -14.78
CA GLU A 78 -2.46 0.43 -14.64
C GLU A 78 -3.12 0.80 -13.29
N MET A 79 -3.66 -0.21 -12.59
CA MET A 79 -4.26 -0.09 -11.26
C MET A 79 -3.30 -0.47 -10.13
N THR A 80 -1.98 -0.47 -10.41
CA THR A 80 -0.95 -0.70 -9.38
C THR A 80 -1.08 0.37 -8.29
N PRO A 81 -1.08 -0.02 -6.99
CA PRO A 81 -1.24 0.92 -5.90
C PRO A 81 -0.08 1.92 -5.84
N VAL A 82 -0.36 3.10 -5.30
CA VAL A 82 0.65 4.13 -5.08
C VAL A 82 1.26 3.94 -3.70
N ILE A 83 2.58 4.02 -3.63
CA ILE A 83 3.30 4.04 -2.36
C ILE A 83 3.90 5.43 -2.17
N VAL A 84 3.51 6.09 -1.09
CA VAL A 84 4.08 7.36 -0.67
C VAL A 84 5.38 7.08 0.05
N ASP A 85 6.46 7.65 -0.46
CA ASP A 85 7.76 7.66 0.21
C ASP A 85 7.75 8.69 1.34
N ASP A 86 7.23 8.30 2.51
CA ASP A 86 7.19 9.11 3.73
C ASP A 86 8.18 8.62 4.81
N LEU A 87 9.06 7.68 4.44
CA LEU A 87 10.09 7.18 5.33
C LEU A 87 11.12 8.29 5.58
N GLN A 88 11.21 8.76 6.82
CA GLN A 88 12.21 9.75 7.20
C GLN A 88 13.56 9.05 7.40
N GLU A 89 14.59 9.50 6.69
CA GLU A 89 15.98 9.12 6.94
C GLU A 89 16.47 9.90 8.17
N GLU A 90 16.90 9.20 9.22
CA GLU A 90 17.54 9.80 10.42
C GLU A 90 18.99 10.22 10.15
#